data_AF-A0A6I1ZHB9-F1
#
_entry.id   AF-A0A6I1ZHB9-F1
#
_cell.length_a   1.000
_cell.length_b   1.000
_cell.length_c   1.000
_cell.angle_alpha   90.00
_cell.angle_beta   90.00
_cell.angle_gamma   90.00
#
_symmetry.space_group_name_H-M   'P 1'
#
loop_
_entity.id
_entity.type
_entity.pdbx_description
1 polymer ?
#
loop_
_entity_poly.entity_id
_entity_poly.type
_entity_poly.pdbx_seq_one_letter_code
_entity_poly.pdbx_strand_id
1 'polypeptide(L)'
;MRRFILPISAILLTAACGSGNTTHSTSASTAVSSKPLAKSHGSAAKPTHSAPHTAKPKPQPSRSSKTCSPTRDVIVWMKTPGVTDSAQTLGNYNLATCESTFKYLQETSPTGAGNCTEAAWASDNPGYNADADPAPRPKKVQVAIGPAC
;
A
#
# COMPACT_ATOMS: atom_id res chain seq x y z
N MET A 1 -40.80 33.75 21.02
CA MET A 1 -39.74 32.75 20.72
C MET A 1 -40.15 32.04 19.43
N ARG A 2 -39.54 32.38 18.28
CA ARG A 2 -39.95 31.87 16.95
C ARG A 2 -39.26 30.54 16.67
N ARG A 3 -40.07 29.51 16.41
CA ARG A 3 -39.65 28.17 15.96
C ARG A 3 -39.42 28.22 14.45
N PHE A 4 -38.22 27.84 13.98
CA PHE A 4 -37.94 27.63 12.57
C PHE A 4 -38.03 26.13 12.26
N ILE A 5 -38.98 25.77 11.40
CA ILE A 5 -39.13 24.46 10.77
C ILE A 5 -38.67 24.64 9.33
N LEU A 6 -37.75 23.81 8.84
CA LEU A 6 -37.41 23.73 7.41
C LEU A 6 -37.47 22.27 6.93
N PRO A 7 -37.90 22.06 5.67
CA PRO A 7 -38.33 20.77 5.16
C PRO A 7 -37.20 19.88 4.63
N ILE A 8 -37.43 18.59 4.79
CA ILE A 8 -36.64 17.45 4.31
C ILE A 8 -36.85 17.32 2.80
N SER A 9 -35.76 17.28 2.02
CA SER A 9 -35.80 16.89 0.60
C SER A 9 -34.94 15.65 0.40
N ALA A 10 -35.60 14.53 0.09
CA ALA A 10 -35.00 13.26 -0.24
C ALA A 10 -34.68 13.22 -1.74
N ILE A 11 -33.48 12.75 -2.11
CA ILE A 11 -33.13 12.44 -3.50
C ILE A 11 -32.55 11.02 -3.52
N LEU A 12 -33.35 10.10 -4.06
CA LEU A 12 -32.95 8.78 -4.55
C LEU A 12 -32.26 8.96 -5.91
N LEU A 13 -31.33 8.08 -6.31
CA LEU A 13 -31.31 7.44 -7.64
C LEU A 13 -30.12 6.45 -7.84
N THR A 14 -30.49 5.18 -8.04
CA THR A 14 -30.05 4.19 -9.06
C THR A 14 -28.57 3.86 -9.34
N ALA A 15 -28.24 2.57 -9.14
CA ALA A 15 -27.02 1.87 -9.58
C ALA A 15 -27.14 1.28 -11.00
N ALA A 16 -26.02 1.15 -11.70
CA ALA A 16 -25.89 0.35 -12.93
C ALA A 16 -24.57 -0.45 -12.94
N CYS A 17 -24.69 -1.76 -13.08
CA CYS A 17 -23.60 -2.74 -13.22
C CYS A 17 -22.97 -2.69 -14.62
N GLY A 18 -21.67 -2.97 -14.72
CA GLY A 18 -20.98 -3.19 -16.00
C GLY A 18 -19.81 -4.16 -15.86
N SER A 19 -20.03 -5.40 -16.31
CA SER A 19 -19.07 -6.50 -16.39
C SER A 19 -18.07 -6.31 -17.55
N GLY A 20 -16.82 -6.78 -17.39
CA GLY A 20 -15.84 -6.85 -18.48
C GLY A 20 -14.65 -7.74 -18.13
N ASN A 21 -14.35 -8.69 -19.02
CA ASN A 21 -13.66 -9.97 -18.79
C ASN A 21 -12.23 -9.99 -19.40
N THR A 22 -11.38 -10.90 -18.91
CA THR A 22 -10.24 -11.61 -19.60
C THR A 22 -9.09 -10.77 -20.20
N THR A 23 -7.80 -11.10 -20.06
CA THR A 23 -7.14 -12.28 -20.69
C THR A 23 -5.70 -12.44 -20.18
N HIS A 24 -5.26 -13.70 -20.11
CA HIS A 24 -3.91 -14.20 -19.84
C HIS A 24 -2.80 -13.61 -20.72
N SER A 25 -1.57 -13.59 -20.19
CA SER A 25 -0.36 -13.85 -20.97
C SER A 25 0.73 -14.49 -20.11
N THR A 26 1.01 -15.75 -20.43
CA THR A 26 2.13 -16.59 -19.99
C THR A 26 3.32 -16.44 -20.95
N SER A 27 4.55 -16.41 -20.42
CA SER A 27 5.81 -17.03 -20.93
C SER A 27 6.98 -16.51 -20.08
N ALA A 28 7.62 -17.29 -19.20
CA ALA A 28 8.55 -18.41 -19.41
C ALA A 28 10.02 -17.98 -19.71
N SER A 29 10.87 -18.25 -18.70
CA SER A 29 12.24 -18.80 -18.72
C SER A 29 13.35 -18.15 -19.56
N THR A 30 14.49 -17.83 -18.92
CA THR A 30 15.72 -18.66 -18.93
C THR A 30 16.88 -18.01 -18.14
N ALA A 31 17.70 -18.87 -17.54
CA ALA A 31 18.89 -18.55 -16.75
C ALA A 31 20.17 -18.77 -17.57
N VAL A 32 21.22 -17.97 -17.34
CA VAL A 32 22.63 -18.25 -17.72
C VAL A 32 23.52 -17.45 -16.74
N SER A 33 24.13 -18.05 -15.71
CA SER A 33 25.45 -18.71 -15.65
C SER A 33 26.65 -17.87 -16.13
N SER A 34 27.53 -17.47 -15.19
CA SER A 34 28.98 -17.25 -15.39
C SER A 34 29.69 -17.04 -14.03
N LYS A 35 30.55 -17.99 -13.64
CA LYS A 35 31.70 -17.80 -12.70
C LYS A 35 32.98 -17.56 -13.57
N PRO A 36 34.25 -17.43 -13.07
CA PRO A 36 34.79 -17.37 -11.70
C PRO A 36 35.95 -16.34 -11.44
N LEU A 37 36.42 -16.33 -10.18
CA LEU A 37 37.80 -16.19 -9.67
C LEU A 37 38.61 -14.88 -9.78
N ALA A 38 39.01 -14.34 -8.61
CA ALA A 38 40.39 -13.90 -8.35
C ALA A 38 40.72 -13.97 -6.85
N LYS A 39 41.98 -14.24 -6.54
CA LYS A 39 42.58 -14.76 -5.30
C LYS A 39 43.68 -13.78 -4.85
N SER A 40 43.82 -13.52 -3.55
CA SER A 40 44.95 -12.80 -2.94
C SER A 40 44.91 -12.98 -1.41
N HIS A 41 45.56 -13.99 -0.83
CA HIS A 41 46.94 -14.03 -0.31
C HIS A 41 47.28 -12.95 0.74
N GLY A 42 47.23 -13.37 2.02
CA GLY A 42 48.35 -13.26 2.97
C GLY A 42 48.58 -11.94 3.71
N SER A 43 48.38 -11.94 5.04
CA SER A 43 49.50 -11.83 6.00
C SER A 43 49.01 -12.01 7.44
N ALA A 44 49.79 -12.81 8.18
CA ALA A 44 49.60 -13.12 9.59
C ALA A 44 50.25 -12.08 10.49
N ALA A 45 49.65 -11.80 11.65
CA ALA A 45 50.38 -11.56 12.89
C ALA A 45 49.43 -11.70 14.10
N LYS A 46 49.83 -12.56 15.05
CA LYS A 46 49.22 -12.75 16.36
C LYS A 46 50.00 -11.88 17.36
N PRO A 47 49.35 -11.31 18.38
CA PRO A 47 49.83 -11.60 19.74
C PRO A 47 48.69 -11.94 20.72
N THR A 48 49.01 -12.91 21.57
CA THR A 48 48.26 -13.35 22.76
C THR A 48 48.36 -12.29 23.86
N HIS A 49 47.26 -11.86 24.49
CA HIS A 49 47.23 -11.50 25.91
C HIS A 49 45.81 -11.58 26.50
N SER A 50 45.73 -12.37 27.57
CA SER A 50 44.80 -12.47 28.71
C SER A 50 43.41 -11.81 28.66
N ALA A 51 42.40 -12.66 28.90
CA ALA A 51 41.01 -12.30 29.14
C ALA A 51 40.81 -11.54 30.47
N PRO A 52 39.93 -10.52 30.47
CA PRO A 52 38.96 -10.31 31.54
C PRO A 52 37.62 -10.90 31.09
N HIS A 53 36.98 -11.68 31.97
CA HIS A 53 35.67 -12.29 31.75
C HIS A 53 34.63 -11.21 31.43
N THR A 54 34.45 -10.95 30.14
CA THR A 54 33.36 -10.13 29.62
C THR A 54 32.17 -11.07 29.54
N ALA A 55 31.17 -10.85 30.38
CA ALA A 55 29.90 -11.57 30.31
C ALA A 55 29.42 -11.54 28.86
N LYS A 56 29.42 -12.69 28.20
CA LYS A 56 28.91 -12.83 26.83
C LYS A 56 27.45 -12.37 26.88
N PRO A 57 27.05 -11.30 26.17
CA PRO A 57 25.64 -10.99 26.02
C PRO A 57 25.00 -12.26 25.49
N LYS A 58 24.08 -12.84 26.26
CA LYS A 58 23.23 -13.93 25.79
C LYS A 58 22.69 -13.46 24.45
N PRO A 59 22.77 -14.25 23.36
CA PRO A 59 22.15 -13.87 22.11
C PRO A 59 20.70 -13.57 22.43
N GLN A 60 20.36 -12.28 22.43
CA GLN A 60 18.98 -11.87 22.48
C GLN A 60 18.39 -12.54 21.25
N PRO A 61 17.31 -13.33 21.37
CA PRO A 61 16.62 -13.81 20.18
C PRO A 61 16.31 -12.55 19.38
N SER A 62 16.99 -12.39 18.25
CA SER A 62 16.68 -11.37 17.28
C SER A 62 15.20 -11.54 17.04
N ARG A 63 14.38 -10.59 17.53
CA ARG A 63 12.98 -10.51 17.14
C ARG A 63 13.05 -10.55 15.64
N SER A 64 12.57 -11.64 15.04
CA SER A 64 12.45 -11.74 13.61
C SER A 64 11.63 -10.52 13.21
N SER A 65 12.30 -9.51 12.65
CA SER A 65 11.62 -8.37 12.08
C SER A 65 10.77 -9.00 10.98
N LYS A 66 9.46 -9.09 11.20
CA LYS A 66 8.55 -9.54 10.16
C LYS A 66 8.77 -8.60 8.98
N THR A 67 9.54 -9.06 8.01
CA THR A 67 9.73 -8.34 6.76
C THR A 67 8.48 -8.63 5.95
N CYS A 68 7.50 -7.74 6.00
CA CYS A 68 6.43 -7.78 5.03
C CYS A 68 7.08 -7.38 3.69
N SER A 69 7.09 -8.29 2.71
CA SER A 69 7.67 -8.08 1.39
C SER A 69 6.91 -8.94 0.37
N PRO A 70 6.79 -8.52 -0.90
CA PRO A 70 7.38 -7.31 -1.51
C PRO A 70 6.60 -6.02 -1.22
N THR A 71 7.31 -4.88 -1.20
CA THR A 71 6.71 -3.54 -1.12
C THR A 71 6.18 -3.11 -2.48
N ARG A 72 4.96 -2.57 -2.51
CA ARG A 72 4.32 -1.94 -3.66
C ARG A 72 3.61 -0.68 -3.19
N ASP A 73 3.36 0.24 -4.10
CA ASP A 73 2.61 1.46 -3.79
C ASP A 73 1.14 1.32 -4.21
N VAL A 74 0.28 1.92 -3.40
CA VAL A 74 -1.17 1.98 -3.55
C VAL A 74 -1.56 3.44 -3.67
N ILE A 75 -2.23 3.80 -4.76
CA ILE A 75 -2.94 5.07 -4.88
C ILE A 75 -4.26 4.93 -4.14
N VAL A 76 -4.56 5.87 -3.26
CA VAL A 76 -5.86 6.02 -2.61
C VAL A 76 -6.45 7.34 -3.06
N TRP A 77 -7.64 7.30 -3.67
CA TRP A 77 -8.41 8.46 -4.10
C TRP A 77 -9.68 8.56 -3.27
N MET A 78 -10.04 9.78 -2.89
CA MET A 78 -11.13 10.05 -1.97
C MET A 78 -12.04 11.16 -2.50
N LYS A 79 -13.34 10.90 -2.44
CA LYS A 79 -14.42 11.87 -2.60
C LYS A 79 -15.14 12.03 -1.27
N THR A 80 -15.29 13.26 -0.83
CA THR A 80 -16.05 13.63 0.36
C THR A 80 -16.94 14.83 0.04
N PRO A 81 -18.22 14.85 0.45
CA PRO A 81 -19.11 15.97 0.18
C PRO A 81 -18.54 17.30 0.67
N GLY A 82 -18.53 18.31 -0.20
CA GLY A 82 -18.05 19.66 0.12
C GLY A 82 -16.54 19.83 0.14
N VAL A 83 -15.77 18.78 -0.21
CA VAL A 83 -14.30 18.82 -0.31
C VAL A 83 -13.90 18.46 -1.74
N THR A 84 -12.85 19.09 -2.26
CA THR A 84 -12.31 18.72 -3.57
C THR A 84 -11.77 17.29 -3.54
N ASP A 85 -12.03 16.53 -4.61
CA ASP A 85 -11.56 15.15 -4.75
C ASP A 85 -10.01 15.13 -4.63
N SER A 86 -9.48 14.22 -3.81
CA SER A 86 -8.05 14.19 -3.43
C SER A 86 -7.48 12.79 -3.56
N ALA A 87 -6.15 12.68 -3.62
CA ALA A 87 -5.47 11.39 -3.64
C ALA A 87 -4.17 11.40 -2.84
N GLN A 88 -3.70 10.20 -2.49
CA GLN A 88 -2.43 9.97 -1.80
C GLN A 88 -1.81 8.64 -2.23
N THR A 89 -0.49 8.54 -2.13
CA THR A 89 0.22 7.27 -2.35
C THR A 89 0.64 6.68 -1.01
N LEU A 90 0.27 5.43 -0.77
CA LEU A 90 0.59 4.64 0.42
C LEU A 90 1.42 3.40 0.05
N GLY A 91 2.11 2.81 1.03
CA GLY A 91 2.66 1.46 0.87
C GLY A 91 1.54 0.40 0.88
N ASN A 92 1.83 -0.81 0.41
CA ASN A 92 0.87 -1.91 0.28
C ASN A 92 0.54 -2.67 1.57
N TYR A 93 1.23 -2.36 2.68
CA TYR A 93 0.92 -2.92 3.97
C TYR A 93 1.26 -1.97 5.11
N ASN A 94 0.58 -2.16 6.24
CA ASN A 94 0.99 -1.60 7.52
C ASN A 94 2.29 -2.30 7.99
N LEU A 95 3.36 -1.52 8.23
CA LEU A 95 4.68 -2.05 8.61
C LEU A 95 4.68 -2.77 9.98
N ALA A 96 3.74 -2.47 10.86
CA ALA A 96 3.66 -3.06 12.20
C ALA A 96 2.86 -4.37 12.20
N THR A 97 1.76 -4.45 11.44
CA THR A 97 0.85 -5.61 11.43
C THR A 97 1.05 -6.52 10.21
N CYS A 98 1.78 -6.08 9.18
CA CYS A 98 1.83 -6.68 7.84
C CYS A 98 0.44 -6.84 7.19
N GLU A 99 -0.54 -6.07 7.65
CA GLU A 99 -1.88 -6.07 7.07
C GLU A 99 -1.89 -5.30 5.75
N SER A 100 -2.59 -5.85 4.74
CA SER A 100 -2.74 -5.19 3.44
C SER A 100 -3.44 -3.85 3.57
N THR A 101 -2.92 -2.83 2.89
CA THR A 101 -3.54 -1.50 2.82
C THR A 101 -4.95 -1.56 2.27
N PHE A 102 -5.26 -2.44 1.31
CA PHE A 102 -6.63 -2.61 0.82
C PHE A 102 -7.59 -3.11 1.89
N LYS A 103 -7.14 -4.05 2.75
CA LYS A 103 -7.95 -4.56 3.85
C LYS A 103 -8.19 -3.46 4.88
N TYR A 104 -7.14 -2.73 5.24
CA TYR A 104 -7.25 -1.58 6.13
C TYR A 104 -8.24 -0.53 5.60
N LEU A 105 -8.20 -0.21 4.30
CA LEU A 105 -9.13 0.74 3.69
C LEU A 105 -10.58 0.23 3.74
N GLN A 106 -10.82 -1.06 3.47
CA GLN A 106 -12.16 -1.63 3.59
C GLN A 106 -12.74 -1.51 5.02
N GLU A 107 -11.89 -1.58 6.03
CA GLU A 107 -12.30 -1.51 7.44
C GLU A 107 -12.48 -0.08 7.96
N THR A 108 -11.81 0.90 7.36
CA THR A 108 -11.69 2.26 7.92
C THR A 108 -12.27 3.38 7.06
N SER A 109 -12.55 3.12 5.77
CA SER A 109 -13.04 4.16 4.87
C SER A 109 -14.47 4.60 5.22
N PRO A 110 -14.82 5.89 5.06
CA PRO A 110 -16.19 6.37 5.28
C PRO A 110 -17.19 5.72 4.33
N THR A 111 -18.31 5.24 4.88
CA THR A 111 -19.41 4.61 4.11
C THR A 111 -20.68 5.45 4.05
N GLY A 112 -20.64 6.68 4.58
CA GLY A 112 -21.76 7.62 4.54
C GLY A 112 -22.07 8.12 3.12
N ALA A 113 -23.30 8.56 2.88
CA ALA A 113 -23.75 9.08 1.59
C ALA A 113 -22.80 10.16 1.03
N GLY A 114 -22.55 10.10 -0.27
CA GLY A 114 -21.68 11.05 -0.96
C GLY A 114 -20.16 10.80 -0.78
N ASN A 115 -19.76 9.83 0.04
CA ASN A 115 -18.36 9.43 0.15
C ASN A 115 -18.02 8.32 -0.84
N CYS A 116 -16.79 8.37 -1.36
CA CYS A 116 -16.16 7.27 -2.07
C CYS A 116 -14.68 7.23 -1.73
N THR A 117 -14.16 6.03 -1.44
CA THR A 117 -12.73 5.75 -1.39
C THR A 117 -12.41 4.68 -2.41
N GLU A 118 -11.55 5.00 -3.36
CA GLU A 118 -11.03 4.03 -4.32
C GLU A 118 -9.55 3.82 -4.08
N ALA A 119 -9.08 2.58 -4.23
CA ALA A 119 -7.65 2.33 -4.23
C ALA A 119 -7.22 1.38 -5.35
N ALA A 120 -6.06 1.67 -5.92
CA ALA A 120 -5.48 0.93 -7.02
C ALA A 120 -3.96 0.80 -6.82
N TRP A 121 -3.35 -0.18 -7.49
CA TRP A 121 -1.90 -0.25 -7.53
C TRP A 121 -1.32 0.94 -8.31
N ALA A 122 -0.27 1.57 -7.78
CA ALA A 122 0.43 2.65 -8.48
C ALA A 122 1.09 2.15 -9.78
N SER A 123 1.63 0.92 -9.77
CA SER A 123 2.23 0.29 -10.95
C SER A 123 1.24 0.10 -12.11
N ASP A 124 -0.06 0.06 -11.81
CA ASP A 124 -1.13 -0.07 -12.80
C ASP A 124 -1.59 1.29 -13.36
N ASN A 125 -1.05 2.38 -12.81
CA ASN A 125 -1.41 3.77 -13.08
C ASN A 125 -0.15 4.61 -13.38
N PRO A 126 0.60 4.30 -14.45
CA PRO A 126 1.83 5.01 -14.77
C PRO A 126 1.56 6.49 -15.05
N GLY A 127 2.36 7.37 -14.44
CA GLY A 127 2.22 8.82 -14.58
C GLY A 127 1.08 9.46 -13.77
N TYR A 128 0.45 8.71 -12.86
CA TYR A 128 -0.56 9.27 -11.97
C TYR A 128 0.04 10.35 -11.05
N ASN A 129 -0.61 11.51 -10.99
CA ASN A 129 -0.24 12.61 -10.10
C ASN A 129 -1.23 12.67 -8.93
N ALA A 130 -0.80 12.24 -7.75
CA ALA A 130 -1.62 12.29 -6.54
C ALA A 130 -1.86 13.73 -6.03
N ASP A 131 -0.98 14.67 -6.40
CA ASP A 131 -1.03 16.08 -5.97
C ASP A 131 -1.84 16.97 -6.93
N ALA A 132 -2.51 16.38 -7.94
CA ALA A 132 -3.40 17.13 -8.83
C ALA A 132 -4.63 17.66 -8.09
N ASP A 133 -5.14 18.83 -8.51
CA ASP A 133 -6.32 19.47 -7.91
C ASP A 133 -7.35 19.85 -9.00
N PRO A 134 -8.52 19.18 -9.08
CA PRO A 134 -8.89 17.98 -8.32
C PRO A 134 -8.05 16.76 -8.72
N ALA A 135 -7.86 15.82 -7.78
CA ALA A 135 -7.15 14.58 -8.09
C ALA A 135 -8.01 13.71 -9.02
N PRO A 136 -7.46 13.19 -10.13
CA PRO A 136 -8.20 12.31 -11.04
C PRO A 136 -8.45 10.93 -10.38
N ARG A 137 -9.55 10.27 -10.72
CA ARG A 137 -9.78 8.87 -10.28
C ARG A 137 -8.70 7.93 -10.85
N PRO A 138 -8.16 6.98 -10.06
CA PRO A 138 -7.22 5.99 -10.55
C PRO A 138 -7.93 4.97 -11.45
N LYS A 139 -7.18 4.38 -12.37
CA LYS A 139 -7.63 3.25 -13.20
C LYS A 139 -7.35 1.94 -12.47
N LYS A 140 -7.99 0.84 -12.93
CA LYS A 140 -7.79 -0.52 -12.40
C LYS A 140 -7.97 -0.59 -10.87
N VAL A 141 -9.05 0.02 -10.38
CA VAL A 141 -9.45 0.04 -8.98
C VAL A 141 -9.55 -1.38 -8.44
N GLN A 142 -8.86 -1.64 -7.32
CA GLN A 142 -8.86 -2.92 -6.62
C GLN A 142 -9.95 -2.96 -5.54
N VAL A 143 -10.20 -1.81 -4.91
CA VAL A 143 -11.27 -1.64 -3.91
C VAL A 143 -11.96 -0.30 -4.12
N ALA A 144 -13.29 -0.31 -4.02
CA ALA A 144 -14.14 0.88 -4.01
C ALA A 144 -15.08 0.77 -2.81
N ILE A 145 -15.05 1.77 -1.92
CA ILE A 145 -15.80 1.79 -0.67
C ILE A 145 -16.63 3.07 -0.60
N GLY A 146 -17.94 2.91 -0.44
CA GLY A 146 -18.88 4.00 -0.21
C GLY A 146 -19.92 4.15 -1.33
N PRO A 147 -21.05 4.82 -1.05
CA PRO A 147 -22.18 4.87 -1.98
C PRO A 147 -21.98 5.77 -3.21
N ALA A 148 -20.94 6.62 -3.22
CA ALA A 148 -20.65 7.54 -4.33
C ALA A 148 -19.53 7.05 -5.26
N CYS A 149 -19.10 5.80 -5.08
CA CYS A 149 -18.28 5.10 -6.04
C CYS A 149 -19.17 4.61 -7.21
#